data_AF-A0A2V5KZF2-F1
#
_entry.id   AF-A0A2V5KZF2-F1
#
_cell.length_a   1.000
_cell.length_b   1.000
_cell.length_c   1.000
_cell.angle_alpha   90.00
_cell.angle_beta   90.00
_cell.angle_gamma   90.00
#
_symmetry.space_group_name_H-M   'P 1'
#
loop_
_entity.id
_entity.type
_entity.pdbx_description
1 polymer ?
#
loop_
_entity_poly.entity_id
_entity_poly.type
_entity_poly.pdbx_seq_one_letter_code
_entity_poly.pdbx_strand_id
1 'polypeptide(L)'
;MLVHETSYARTRVGKPEIARDDKEEKEEMVSGLATDDLALLGTVDPDTLEGDSPQAQAYTCMLLAMVPVQDVAPAEGSDGTDGRWRIPRRWPLDRIVSIVDAEARHAYTLRCVTMDGFKGHISAEAETWLYTNAAMPRVSGPGSSDADAGIELLSTDTTMTDDDTDYQVPGGRPAVPVPCPRP
;
A
#
# COMPACT_ATOMS: atom_id res chain seq x y z
N MET A 1 -10.63 23.28 24.36
CA MET A 1 -11.06 21.99 24.93
C MET A 1 -9.85 21.07 24.83
N LEU A 2 -9.28 20.67 25.96
CA LEU A 2 -8.08 19.81 25.97
C LEU A 2 -8.46 18.46 25.37
N VAL A 3 -7.84 18.12 24.23
CA VAL A 3 -8.01 16.82 23.58
C VAL A 3 -7.40 15.77 24.50
N HIS A 4 -8.20 14.75 24.80
CA HIS A 4 -7.90 13.72 25.78
C HIS A 4 -6.90 12.71 25.18
N GLU A 5 -5.63 13.09 24.97
CA GLU A 5 -4.55 12.14 24.69
C GLU A 5 -4.43 11.22 25.90
N THR A 6 -5.03 10.03 25.86
CA THR A 6 -5.11 9.18 27.05
C THR A 6 -4.72 7.74 26.85
N SER A 7 -4.57 7.28 25.61
CA SER A 7 -4.23 5.88 25.38
C SER A 7 -2.72 5.65 25.20
N TYR A 8 -2.06 6.43 24.33
CA TYR A 8 -0.62 6.36 24.09
C TYR A 8 -0.05 7.76 23.95
N ALA A 9 0.55 8.27 25.02
CA ALA A 9 1.16 9.59 25.02
C ALA A 9 2.25 9.67 23.93
N ARG A 10 2.02 10.48 22.88
CA ARG A 10 2.99 10.76 21.81
C ARG A 10 4.23 11.51 22.29
N THR A 11 4.24 11.93 23.56
CA THR A 11 5.38 12.55 24.23
C THR A 11 6.54 11.58 24.46
N ARG A 12 6.31 10.26 24.35
CA ARG A 12 7.36 9.24 24.42
C ARG A 12 7.65 8.71 23.01
N VAL A 13 8.82 9.07 22.48
CA VAL A 13 9.27 8.54 21.19
C VAL A 13 9.53 7.05 21.32
N GLY A 14 8.83 6.24 20.52
CA GLY A 14 9.06 4.81 20.47
C GLY A 14 7.82 4.01 20.13
N LYS A 15 8.03 2.70 20.02
CA LYS A 15 6.95 1.74 19.82
C LYS A 15 6.19 1.55 21.14
N PRO A 16 4.84 1.49 21.12
CA PRO A 16 4.07 1.20 22.34
C PRO A 16 4.56 -0.08 23.02
N GLU A 17 4.75 0.00 24.34
CA GLU A 17 5.09 -1.13 25.21
C GLU A 17 3.83 -1.98 25.40
N ILE A 18 3.64 -2.96 24.50
CA ILE A 18 2.54 -3.94 24.55
C ILE A 18 3.09 -5.35 24.30
N ALA A 19 2.41 -6.36 24.85
CA ALA A 19 2.54 -7.76 24.48
C ALA A 19 2.09 -7.95 23.02
N ARG A 20 3.06 -8.14 22.13
CA ARG A 20 2.84 -8.22 20.67
C ARG A 20 2.31 -9.56 20.20
N ASP A 21 2.15 -10.54 21.06
CA ASP A 21 1.50 -11.82 20.81
C ASP A 21 0.07 -11.84 21.32
N ASP A 22 -0.22 -11.05 22.37
CA ASP A 22 -1.57 -10.84 22.86
C ASP A 22 -2.44 -10.13 21.79
N LYS A 23 -3.66 -10.62 21.63
CA LYS A 23 -4.64 -10.08 20.70
C LYS A 23 -5.38 -8.89 21.32
N GLU A 24 -5.72 -8.99 22.59
CA GLU A 24 -6.50 -7.99 23.32
C GLU A 24 -5.69 -6.71 23.48
N GLU A 25 -4.43 -6.81 23.91
CA GLU A 25 -3.55 -5.63 24.03
C GLU A 25 -3.32 -4.91 22.69
N LYS A 26 -3.31 -5.65 21.56
CA LYS A 26 -3.24 -5.03 20.24
C LYS A 26 -4.52 -4.30 19.88
N GLU A 27 -5.68 -4.90 20.13
CA GLU A 27 -6.97 -4.30 19.81
C GLU A 27 -7.21 -3.06 20.68
N GLU A 28 -6.83 -3.09 21.96
CA GLU A 28 -6.81 -1.93 22.85
C GLU A 28 -5.86 -0.86 22.31
N MET A 29 -4.65 -1.24 21.90
CA MET A 29 -3.67 -0.31 21.33
C MET A 29 -4.19 0.39 20.09
N VAL A 30 -4.75 -0.38 19.16
CA VAL A 30 -5.32 0.13 17.91
C VAL A 30 -6.50 1.04 18.19
N SER A 31 -7.39 0.65 19.11
CA SER A 31 -8.57 1.43 19.50
C SER A 31 -8.20 2.78 20.11
N GLY A 32 -7.20 2.78 21.00
CA GLY A 32 -6.67 3.99 21.60
C GLY A 32 -6.09 4.95 20.56
N LEU A 33 -5.17 4.47 19.72
CA LEU A 33 -4.52 5.29 18.69
C LEU A 33 -5.53 5.85 17.68
N ALA A 34 -6.47 5.04 17.19
CA ALA A 34 -7.47 5.48 16.23
C ALA A 34 -8.42 6.53 16.85
N THR A 35 -8.80 6.35 18.12
CA THR A 35 -9.64 7.32 18.83
C THR A 35 -8.92 8.64 19.07
N ASP A 36 -7.66 8.58 19.48
CA ASP A 36 -6.82 9.77 19.68
C ASP A 36 -6.63 10.53 18.35
N ASP A 37 -6.40 9.83 17.24
CA ASP A 37 -6.25 10.47 15.93
C ASP A 37 -7.56 11.07 15.38
N LEU A 38 -8.70 10.38 15.56
CA LEU A 38 -10.00 10.95 15.22
C LEU A 38 -10.34 12.18 16.07
N ALA A 39 -9.96 12.18 17.35
CA ALA A 39 -10.13 13.33 18.23
C ALA A 39 -9.25 14.50 17.80
N LEU A 40 -7.99 14.26 17.40
CA LEU A 40 -7.11 15.28 16.85
C LEU A 40 -7.64 15.83 15.53
N LEU A 41 -8.09 14.97 14.62
CA LEU A 41 -8.71 15.37 13.35
C LEU A 41 -9.93 16.27 13.59
N GLY A 42 -10.76 15.97 14.59
CA GLY A 42 -11.90 16.79 14.98
C GLY A 42 -11.56 18.20 15.47
N THR A 43 -10.28 18.49 15.73
CA THR A 43 -9.81 19.84 16.09
C THR A 43 -9.24 20.64 14.92
N VAL A 44 -9.06 20.01 13.76
CA VAL A 44 -8.54 20.66 12.56
C VAL A 44 -9.60 21.56 11.96
N ASP A 45 -9.29 22.84 11.82
CA ASP A 45 -10.13 23.79 11.08
C ASP A 45 -9.82 23.68 9.58
N PRO A 46 -10.76 23.22 8.74
CA PRO A 46 -10.53 23.02 7.31
C PRO A 46 -10.13 24.31 6.58
N ASP A 47 -10.60 25.47 7.07
CA ASP A 47 -10.32 26.78 6.45
C ASP A 47 -8.87 27.24 6.71
N THR A 48 -8.18 26.62 7.67
CA THR A 48 -6.77 26.91 7.99
C THR A 48 -5.78 26.08 7.18
N LEU A 49 -6.25 25.08 6.44
CA LEU A 49 -5.39 24.24 5.62
C LEU A 49 -4.96 24.95 4.34
N GLU A 50 -3.68 24.81 4.01
CA GLU A 50 -3.13 25.33 2.76
C GLU A 50 -3.78 24.63 1.56
N GLY A 51 -4.14 25.42 0.55
CA GLY A 51 -4.63 24.91 -0.72
C GLY A 51 -4.89 26.05 -1.69
N ASP A 52 -4.47 25.88 -2.94
CA ASP A 52 -4.61 26.90 -3.99
C ASP A 52 -6.07 27.10 -4.44
N SER A 53 -7.00 26.30 -3.92
CA SER A 53 -8.44 26.36 -4.17
C SER A 53 -9.25 25.67 -3.06
N PRO A 54 -10.55 25.96 -2.93
CA PRO A 54 -11.43 25.22 -2.02
C PRO A 54 -11.44 23.71 -2.28
N GLN A 55 -11.28 23.29 -3.55
CA GLN A 55 -11.17 21.88 -3.93
C GLN A 55 -9.88 21.26 -3.39
N ALA A 56 -8.75 21.98 -3.45
CA ALA A 56 -7.48 21.52 -2.90
C ALA A 56 -7.55 21.39 -1.37
N GLN A 57 -8.18 22.35 -0.69
CA GLN A 57 -8.40 22.29 0.76
C GLN A 57 -9.28 21.10 1.15
N ALA A 58 -10.37 20.88 0.43
CA ALA A 58 -11.25 19.71 0.63
C ALA A 58 -10.51 18.39 0.41
N TYR A 59 -9.63 18.32 -0.60
CA TYR A 59 -8.79 17.16 -0.85
C TYR A 59 -7.78 16.92 0.28
N THR A 60 -7.12 17.97 0.77
CA THR A 60 -6.24 17.89 1.95
C THR A 60 -7.00 17.42 3.19
N CYS A 61 -8.19 17.95 3.45
CA CYS A 61 -9.07 17.47 4.52
C CYS A 61 -9.39 15.98 4.38
N MET A 62 -9.77 15.56 3.17
CA MET A 62 -10.07 14.17 2.86
C MET A 62 -8.86 13.27 3.13
N LEU A 63 -7.67 13.67 2.69
CA LEU A 63 -6.44 12.91 2.93
C LEU A 63 -6.13 12.81 4.43
N LEU A 64 -6.21 13.91 5.18
CA LEU A 64 -6.03 13.91 6.63
C LEU A 64 -7.05 13.01 7.33
N ALA A 65 -8.30 13.01 6.87
CA ALA A 65 -9.35 12.19 7.43
C ALA A 65 -9.19 10.70 7.16
N MET A 66 -8.53 10.32 6.06
CA MET A 66 -8.30 8.92 5.69
C MET A 66 -7.20 8.26 6.52
N VAL A 67 -6.15 8.98 6.89
CA VAL A 67 -5.01 8.43 7.66
C VAL A 67 -5.42 7.63 8.90
N PRO A 68 -6.30 8.12 9.80
CA PRO A 68 -6.66 7.37 11.01
C PRO A 68 -7.54 6.15 10.78
N VAL A 69 -8.27 6.09 9.66
CA VAL A 69 -9.34 5.10 9.44
C VAL A 69 -9.02 4.07 8.37
N GLN A 70 -8.10 4.35 7.46
CA GLN A 70 -7.84 3.47 6.31
C GLN A 70 -7.26 2.12 6.74
N ASP A 71 -6.49 2.12 7.83
CA ASP A 71 -5.79 0.93 8.34
C ASP A 71 -6.53 0.24 9.52
N VAL A 72 -7.76 0.66 9.82
CA VAL A 72 -8.58 0.08 10.89
C VAL A 72 -10.00 -0.15 10.42
N ALA A 73 -10.71 -1.04 11.10
CA ALA A 73 -12.14 -1.27 10.90
C ALA A 73 -12.83 -1.30 12.26
N PRO A 74 -14.14 -1.00 12.32
CA PRO A 74 -14.92 -1.23 13.53
C PRO A 74 -14.73 -2.66 14.04
N ALA A 75 -14.64 -2.79 15.36
CA ALA A 75 -14.64 -4.09 16.02
C ALA A 75 -15.94 -4.86 15.69
N GLU A 76 -15.93 -6.16 15.91
CA GLU A 76 -17.14 -6.97 15.70
C GLU A 76 -18.27 -6.47 16.62
N GLY A 77 -19.44 -6.20 16.02
CA GLY A 77 -20.59 -5.61 16.74
C GLY A 77 -20.45 -4.12 17.07
N SER A 78 -19.41 -3.43 16.58
CA SER A 78 -19.29 -1.97 16.62
C SER A 78 -19.77 -1.36 15.30
N ASP A 79 -20.38 -0.19 15.38
CA ASP A 79 -20.72 0.66 14.23
C ASP A 79 -19.62 1.72 13.93
N GLY A 80 -18.50 1.66 14.64
CA GLY A 80 -17.39 2.60 14.52
C GLY A 80 -17.53 3.87 15.33
N THR A 81 -18.62 4.04 16.10
CA THR A 81 -18.83 5.24 16.94
C THR A 81 -18.48 5.04 18.41
N ASP A 82 -18.32 3.79 18.83
CA ASP A 82 -18.07 3.38 20.22
C ASP A 82 -16.58 3.29 20.58
N GLY A 83 -15.69 3.75 19.70
CA GLY A 83 -14.25 3.78 19.90
C GLY A 83 -13.56 2.42 19.83
N ARG A 84 -14.27 1.33 19.46
CA ARG A 84 -13.66 0.00 19.32
C ARG A 84 -13.21 -0.25 17.88
N TRP A 85 -11.90 -0.38 17.69
CA TRP A 85 -11.26 -0.57 16.40
C TRP A 85 -10.39 -1.82 16.36
N ARG A 86 -10.19 -2.37 15.17
CA ARG A 86 -9.30 -3.51 14.92
C ARG A 86 -8.62 -3.40 13.56
N ILE A 87 -7.51 -4.11 13.39
CA ILE A 87 -6.88 -4.29 12.09
C ILE A 87 -7.71 -5.28 11.26
N PRO A 88 -8.23 -4.90 10.08
CA PRO A 88 -8.99 -5.81 9.24
C PRO A 88 -8.11 -6.91 8.66
N ARG A 89 -8.71 -8.08 8.36
CA ARG A 89 -7.98 -9.18 7.70
C ARG A 89 -7.65 -8.91 6.23
N ARG A 90 -8.36 -7.97 5.60
CA ARG A 90 -8.18 -7.57 4.21
C ARG A 90 -8.30 -6.06 4.14
N TRP A 91 -7.41 -5.46 3.38
CA TRP A 91 -7.41 -4.02 3.13
C TRP A 91 -8.35 -3.64 2.00
N PRO A 92 -8.95 -2.44 2.03
CA PRO A 92 -9.68 -1.89 0.90
C PRO A 92 -8.80 -1.84 -0.34
N LEU A 93 -9.38 -2.15 -1.51
CA LEU A 93 -8.66 -2.11 -2.78
C LEU A 93 -8.28 -0.68 -3.16
N ASP A 94 -8.96 0.32 -2.63
CA ASP A 94 -8.79 1.75 -2.86
C ASP A 94 -7.94 2.45 -1.79
N ARG A 95 -7.25 1.69 -0.93
CA ARG A 95 -6.31 2.27 0.04
C ARG A 95 -5.27 3.14 -0.64
N ILE A 96 -5.04 4.33 -0.09
CA ILE A 96 -4.00 5.25 -0.51
C ILE A 96 -2.66 4.70 0.01
N VAL A 97 -1.76 4.37 -0.90
CA VAL A 97 -0.40 3.86 -0.57
C VAL A 97 0.63 4.97 -0.63
N SER A 98 0.52 5.86 -1.62
CA SER A 98 1.38 7.02 -1.81
C SER A 98 0.53 8.23 -2.21
N ILE A 99 0.83 9.38 -1.60
CA ILE A 99 0.23 10.66 -1.97
C ILE A 99 0.96 11.32 -3.15
N VAL A 100 2.22 10.92 -3.41
CA VAL A 100 3.03 11.41 -4.53
C VAL A 100 2.63 10.69 -5.82
N ASP A 101 2.22 9.44 -5.70
CA ASP A 101 1.77 8.61 -6.81
C ASP A 101 0.55 7.79 -6.38
N ALA A 102 -0.64 8.31 -6.66
CA ALA A 102 -1.90 7.67 -6.30
C ALA A 102 -2.14 6.35 -7.05
N GLU A 103 -1.42 6.11 -8.15
CA GLU A 103 -1.50 4.85 -8.88
C GLU A 103 -0.54 3.79 -8.32
N ALA A 104 0.39 4.15 -7.43
CA ALA A 104 1.21 3.20 -6.70
C ALA A 104 0.32 2.29 -5.85
N ARG A 105 0.44 0.97 -6.06
CA ARG A 105 -0.36 -0.05 -5.36
C ARG A 105 0.53 -1.11 -4.73
N HIS A 106 -0.05 -1.83 -3.79
CA HIS A 106 0.58 -2.99 -3.16
C HIS A 106 0.29 -4.25 -3.97
N ALA A 107 1.31 -5.01 -4.27
CA ALA A 107 1.21 -6.33 -4.86
C ALA A 107 2.03 -7.36 -4.11
N TYR A 108 1.74 -8.61 -4.43
CA TYR A 108 2.50 -9.75 -3.97
C TYR A 108 3.22 -10.35 -5.17
N THR A 109 4.54 -10.42 -5.10
CA THR A 109 5.33 -11.23 -6.04
C THR A 109 5.27 -12.70 -5.62
N LEU A 110 5.28 -12.95 -4.31
CA LEU A 110 5.03 -14.25 -3.68
C LEU A 110 4.24 -14.01 -2.38
N ARG A 111 3.68 -15.07 -1.78
CA ARG A 111 2.93 -14.97 -0.51
C ARG A 111 3.70 -14.25 0.61
N CYS A 112 5.03 -14.28 0.56
CA CYS A 112 5.93 -13.68 1.56
C CYS A 112 6.74 -12.51 1.00
N VAL A 113 6.58 -12.18 -0.27
CA VAL A 113 7.31 -11.09 -0.94
C VAL A 113 6.29 -10.09 -1.43
N THR A 114 6.21 -8.99 -0.69
CA THR A 114 5.37 -7.85 -1.00
C THR A 114 6.18 -6.80 -1.74
N MET A 115 5.55 -6.12 -2.70
CA MET A 115 6.10 -4.94 -3.37
C MET A 115 5.05 -3.84 -3.38
N ASP A 116 5.52 -2.61 -3.24
CA ASP A 116 4.70 -1.41 -3.34
C ASP A 116 5.17 -0.58 -4.55
N GLY A 117 4.22 0.02 -5.28
CA GLY A 117 4.49 0.95 -6.37
C GLY A 117 4.69 0.27 -7.71
N PHE A 118 5.94 0.17 -8.16
CA PHE A 118 6.31 -0.24 -9.52
C PHE A 118 7.30 -1.39 -9.48
N LYS A 119 7.29 -2.21 -10.54
CA LYS A 119 8.27 -3.26 -10.75
C LYS A 119 9.09 -2.95 -11.98
N GLY A 120 10.42 -3.03 -11.85
CA GLY A 120 11.33 -2.92 -12.98
C GLY A 120 11.40 -4.23 -13.75
N HIS A 121 11.23 -4.13 -15.07
CA HIS A 121 11.51 -5.18 -16.03
C HIS A 121 12.67 -4.72 -16.89
N ILE A 122 13.60 -5.63 -17.19
CA ILE A 122 14.78 -5.35 -18.00
C ILE A 122 14.89 -6.40 -19.10
N SER A 123 15.25 -5.95 -20.30
CA SER A 123 15.76 -6.83 -21.36
C SER A 123 17.28 -6.87 -21.23
N ALA A 124 17.85 -8.07 -21.10
CA ALA A 124 19.27 -8.27 -20.94
C ALA A 124 19.75 -9.25 -22.03
N GLU A 125 20.75 -8.82 -22.80
CA GLU A 125 21.39 -9.67 -23.79
C GLU A 125 22.28 -10.70 -23.07
N ALA A 126 22.11 -11.98 -23.42
CA ALA A 126 22.58 -13.10 -22.61
C ALA A 126 24.10 -13.27 -22.64
N GLU A 127 24.77 -12.92 -23.74
CA GLU A 127 26.20 -13.17 -23.91
C GLU A 127 27.06 -11.99 -23.41
N THR A 128 26.59 -10.77 -23.61
CA THR A 128 27.29 -9.51 -23.31
C THR A 128 26.85 -8.89 -21.99
N TRP A 129 25.74 -9.36 -21.40
CA TRP A 129 25.13 -8.80 -20.20
C TRP A 129 24.73 -7.32 -20.34
N LEU A 130 24.52 -6.85 -21.57
CA LEU A 130 24.05 -5.50 -21.84
C LEU A 130 22.55 -5.41 -21.58
N TYR A 131 22.15 -4.37 -20.84
CA TYR A 131 20.75 -4.01 -20.71
C TYR A 131 20.34 -3.19 -21.94
N THR A 132 19.49 -3.75 -22.78
CA THR A 132 19.06 -3.12 -24.04
C THR A 132 17.80 -2.29 -23.87
N ASN A 133 16.98 -2.63 -22.88
CA ASN A 133 15.71 -1.96 -22.62
C ASN A 133 15.25 -2.15 -21.17
N ALA A 134 14.41 -1.24 -20.68
CA ALA A 134 13.81 -1.33 -19.37
C ALA A 134 12.40 -0.71 -19.37
N ALA A 135 11.49 -1.34 -18.62
CA ALA A 135 10.14 -0.88 -18.40
C ALA A 135 9.84 -0.86 -16.90
N MET A 136 9.05 0.11 -16.46
CA MET A 136 8.66 0.25 -15.05
C MET A 136 7.14 0.38 -14.92
N PRO A 137 6.38 -0.69 -15.22
CA PRO A 137 4.94 -0.72 -15.00
C PRO A 137 4.60 -0.72 -13.51
N ARG A 138 3.35 -0.32 -13.19
CA ARG A 138 2.76 -0.49 -11.87
C ARG A 138 2.86 -1.95 -11.45
N VAL A 139 3.01 -2.22 -10.15
CA VAL A 139 3.15 -3.59 -9.65
C VAL A 139 1.83 -4.37 -9.59
N SER A 140 0.69 -3.69 -9.68
CA SER A 140 -0.64 -4.30 -9.80
C SER A 140 -1.56 -3.49 -10.70
N GLY A 141 -2.54 -4.18 -11.31
CA GLY A 141 -3.57 -3.59 -12.14
C GLY A 141 -3.51 -4.08 -13.59
N PRO A 142 -4.37 -3.59 -14.48
CA PRO A 142 -4.28 -3.92 -15.90
C PRO A 142 -2.92 -3.51 -16.47
N GLY A 143 -2.27 -4.42 -17.22
CA GLY A 143 -0.95 -4.20 -17.82
C GLY A 143 0.24 -4.33 -16.85
N SER A 144 0.02 -4.78 -15.61
CA SER A 144 1.09 -4.96 -14.62
C SER A 144 1.71 -6.36 -14.62
N SER A 145 1.30 -7.25 -15.54
CA SER A 145 1.76 -8.63 -15.51
C SER A 145 3.16 -8.74 -16.11
N ASP A 146 3.96 -9.69 -15.61
CA ASP A 146 5.28 -9.97 -16.16
C ASP A 146 5.23 -10.33 -17.66
N ALA A 147 4.12 -10.93 -18.11
CA ALA A 147 3.89 -11.25 -19.51
C ALA A 147 3.62 -10.00 -20.35
N ASP A 148 2.76 -9.09 -19.89
CA ASP A 148 2.45 -7.85 -20.62
C ASP A 148 3.71 -6.97 -20.74
N ALA A 149 4.46 -6.80 -19.65
CA ALA A 149 5.71 -6.05 -19.65
C ALA A 149 6.78 -6.71 -20.53
N GLY A 150 6.83 -8.05 -20.56
CA GLY A 150 7.73 -8.79 -21.45
C GLY A 150 7.41 -8.58 -22.92
N ILE A 151 6.12 -8.63 -23.29
CA ILE A 151 5.67 -8.38 -24.67
C ILE A 151 6.04 -6.96 -25.11
N GLU A 152 5.81 -5.97 -24.25
CA GLU A 152 6.16 -4.58 -24.53
C GLU A 152 7.67 -4.41 -24.75
N LEU A 153 8.50 -4.99 -23.87
CA LEU A 153 9.96 -4.92 -23.97
C LEU A 153 10.49 -5.59 -25.24
N LEU A 154 9.94 -6.76 -25.61
CA LEU A 154 10.31 -7.44 -26.86
C LEU A 154 9.88 -6.64 -28.09
N SER A 155 8.68 -6.05 -28.07
CA SER A 155 8.18 -5.25 -29.21
C SER A 155 8.99 -3.99 -29.50
N THR A 156 9.76 -3.52 -28.52
CA THR A 156 10.59 -2.32 -28.62
C THR A 156 12.07 -2.64 -28.83
N ASP A 157 12.45 -3.92 -28.85
CA ASP A 157 13.81 -4.35 -29.15
C ASP A 157 14.07 -4.31 -30.66
N THR A 158 14.85 -3.32 -31.09
CA THR A 158 15.21 -3.11 -32.50
C THR A 158 16.08 -4.21 -33.12
N THR A 159 16.61 -5.12 -32.30
CA THR A 159 17.38 -6.26 -32.80
C THR A 159 16.51 -7.46 -33.15
N MET A 160 15.25 -7.46 -32.70
CA MET A 160 14.27 -8.48 -33.04
C MET A 160 13.58 -8.14 -34.37
N THR A 161 13.33 -9.17 -35.16
CA THR A 161 12.57 -9.11 -36.41
C THR A 161 11.26 -9.88 -36.26
N ASP A 162 10.27 -9.60 -37.12
CA ASP A 162 8.97 -10.30 -37.09
C ASP A 162 9.08 -11.82 -37.29
N ASP A 163 10.22 -12.30 -37.82
CA ASP A 163 10.52 -13.72 -38.02
C ASP A 163 11.11 -14.40 -36.77
N ASP A 164 11.56 -13.63 -35.76
CA ASP A 164 12.12 -14.13 -34.52
C ASP A 164 11.01 -14.64 -33.60
N THR A 165 10.75 -15.95 -33.68
CA THR A 165 9.67 -16.62 -32.91
C THR A 165 10.19 -17.47 -31.75
N ASP A 166 11.51 -17.53 -31.55
CA ASP A 166 12.15 -18.31 -30.48
C ASP A 166 12.18 -17.54 -29.14
N TYR A 167 11.03 -17.01 -28.74
CA TYR A 167 10.83 -16.44 -27.41
C TYR A 167 9.60 -17.06 -26.75
N GLN A 168 9.74 -17.40 -25.48
CA GLN A 168 8.63 -17.89 -24.68
C GLN A 168 8.24 -16.81 -23.68
N VAL A 169 7.02 -16.28 -23.81
CA VAL A 169 6.39 -15.50 -22.74
C VAL A 169 5.81 -16.51 -21.75
N PRO A 170 6.31 -16.59 -20.50
CA PRO A 170 5.76 -17.51 -19.53
C PRO A 170 4.29 -17.18 -19.26
N GLY A 171 3.39 -18.03 -19.72
CA GLY A 171 1.97 -17.96 -19.37
C GLY A 171 1.83 -18.20 -17.87
N GLY A 172 1.13 -17.28 -17.18
CA GLY A 172 0.95 -17.28 -15.73
C GLY A 172 0.31 -18.56 -15.20
N ARG A 173 1.11 -19.59 -14.95
CA ARG A 173 0.70 -20.70 -14.09
C ARG A 173 0.60 -20.15 -12.67
N PRO A 174 -0.48 -20.41 -11.92
CA PRO A 174 -0.50 -20.07 -10.52
C PRO A 174 0.67 -20.77 -9.84
N ALA A 175 1.54 -19.97 -9.21
CA ALA A 175 2.65 -20.50 -8.45
C ALA A 175 2.13 -21.52 -7.42
N VAL A 176 2.75 -22.70 -7.37
CA VAL A 176 2.49 -23.66 -6.29
C VAL A 176 2.86 -22.95 -4.97
N PRO A 177 1.94 -22.84 -4.00
CA PRO A 177 2.17 -22.03 -2.81
C PRO A 177 3.30 -22.63 -1.98
N VAL A 178 4.46 -21.96 -1.97
CA VAL A 178 5.54 -22.22 -1.02
C VAL A 178 5.13 -21.60 0.33
N PRO A 179 5.11 -22.36 1.43
CA PRO A 179 4.75 -21.81 2.74
C PRO A 179 5.83 -20.82 3.21
N CYS A 180 5.39 -19.68 3.76
CA CYS A 180 6.32 -18.73 4.37
C CYS A 180 6.98 -19.36 5.61
N PRO A 181 8.30 -19.16 5.81
CA PRO A 181 8.91 -19.47 7.10
C PRO A 181 8.18 -18.68 8.18
N ARG A 182 7.73 -19.36 9.24
CA ARG A 182 7.15 -18.69 10.41
C ARG A 182 8.26 -17.90 11.10
N PRO A 183 8.01 -16.64 11.53
CA PRO A 183 8.91 -15.95 12.45
C PRO A 183 9.04 -16.71 13.77
#